data_AF-A0A095B536-F1
#
_entry.id   AF-A0A095B536-F1
#
_cell.length_a   1.000
_cell.length_b   1.000
_cell.length_c   1.000
_cell.angle_alpha   90.00
_cell.angle_beta   90.00
_cell.angle_gamma   90.00
#
_symmetry.space_group_name_H-M   'P 1'
#
loop_
_entity.id
_entity.type
_entity.pdbx_description
1 polymer ?
#
loop_
_entity_poly.entity_id
_entity_poly.type
_entity_poly.pdbx_seq_one_letter_code
_entity_poly.pdbx_strand_id
1 'polypeptide(L)'
;PSPTIRDLIVWIDFIQTVVTTQNVMNLSSRINLFSACIHGACLVFLDAIDHVLPNRNFNEQLDDNNFQSTAIHYLIDQLYSIDNDILFKQIQLSIPNSSNDMYASFSSELNEKFVLKKNNELFGCEPFFISTGPLIDSLTNTNFIFDAPTPASNLKRLLRAMQLPARALLLEGSPGVGKTTLVLALAKASGHKVIRINLSEATEVSDLFGCDLPVEGAEAGVFAWKSGPFLQGLCEGHWIILDQLHTMRF
;
A
#
# COMPACT_ATOMS: atom_id res chain seq x y z
N PRO A 1 8.70 -13.85 14.34
CA PRO A 1 9.02 -12.85 15.38
C PRO A 1 7.75 -12.53 16.17
N SER A 2 7.83 -12.30 17.47
CA SER A 2 6.66 -11.88 18.27
C SER A 2 6.23 -10.47 17.83
N PRO A 3 4.92 -10.18 17.79
CA PRO A 3 4.42 -8.85 17.44
C PRO A 3 4.96 -7.80 18.42
N THR A 4 5.38 -6.66 17.90
CA THR A 4 5.91 -5.54 18.69
C THR A 4 4.83 -4.51 19.00
N ILE A 5 5.10 -3.61 19.95
CA ILE A 5 4.20 -2.47 20.24
C ILE A 5 4.03 -1.59 18.99
N ARG A 6 5.08 -1.44 18.18
CA ARG A 6 5.03 -0.68 16.92
C ARG A 6 3.99 -1.28 15.97
N ASP A 7 3.97 -2.60 15.85
CA ASP A 7 3.06 -3.34 14.99
C ASP A 7 1.59 -3.11 15.41
N LEU A 8 1.33 -3.16 16.71
CA LEU A 8 0.01 -2.84 17.26
C LEU A 8 -0.41 -1.39 17.00
N ILE A 9 0.51 -0.43 17.13
CA ILE A 9 0.23 0.98 16.80
C ILE A 9 -0.10 1.12 15.30
N VAL A 10 0.64 0.46 14.40
CA VAL A 10 0.33 0.47 12.96
C VAL A 10 -1.08 -0.06 12.70
N TRP A 11 -1.43 -1.16 13.37
CA TRP A 11 -2.73 -1.79 13.22
C TRP A 11 -3.86 -0.88 13.67
N ILE A 12 -3.73 -0.23 14.84
CA ILE A 12 -4.73 0.71 15.36
C ILE A 12 -4.83 1.95 14.46
N ASP A 13 -3.69 2.54 14.08
CA ASP A 13 -3.63 3.69 13.17
C ASP A 13 -4.35 3.37 11.85
N PHE A 14 -4.12 2.17 11.30
CA PHE A 14 -4.77 1.71 10.08
C PHE A 14 -6.29 1.64 10.25
N ILE A 15 -6.77 0.95 11.29
CA ILE A 15 -8.21 0.83 11.56
C ILE A 15 -8.84 2.21 11.69
N GLN A 16 -8.24 3.08 12.51
CA GLN A 16 -8.74 4.44 12.71
C GLN A 16 -8.76 5.22 11.39
N THR A 17 -7.69 5.15 10.59
CA THR A 17 -7.58 5.89 9.34
C THR A 17 -8.61 5.44 8.32
N VAL A 18 -8.77 4.13 8.09
CA VAL A 18 -9.69 3.65 7.06
C VAL A 18 -11.15 3.86 7.48
N VAL A 19 -11.48 3.67 8.76
CA VAL A 19 -12.85 3.92 9.27
C VAL A 19 -13.21 5.41 9.27
N THR A 20 -12.25 6.31 9.53
CA THR A 20 -12.52 7.77 9.56
C THR A 20 -12.47 8.43 8.18
N THR A 21 -11.51 8.06 7.32
CA THR A 21 -11.27 8.69 6.01
C THR A 21 -12.42 8.46 5.03
N GLN A 22 -13.16 7.36 5.18
CA GLN A 22 -14.31 7.05 4.32
C GLN A 22 -15.53 7.97 4.54
N ASN A 23 -15.59 8.71 5.66
CA ASN A 23 -16.59 9.77 5.85
C ASN A 23 -16.34 10.99 4.95
N VAL A 24 -15.09 11.20 4.49
CA VAL A 24 -14.70 12.34 3.66
C VAL A 24 -14.82 12.01 2.17
N MET A 25 -14.53 10.77 1.78
CA MET A 25 -14.49 10.38 0.37
C MET A 25 -15.80 9.81 -0.20
N ASN A 26 -16.93 9.73 0.52
CA ASN A 26 -18.24 9.29 -0.03
C ASN A 26 -18.15 8.09 -1.01
N LEU A 27 -17.32 7.07 -0.68
CA LEU A 27 -17.32 5.83 -1.45
C LEU A 27 -18.55 5.02 -1.05
N SER A 28 -19.19 4.38 -2.04
CA SER A 28 -20.38 3.55 -1.86
C SER A 28 -20.14 2.29 -1.01
N SER A 29 -18.88 1.86 -0.91
CA SER A 29 -18.40 0.70 -0.17
C SER A 29 -17.76 1.14 1.14
N ARG A 30 -18.57 1.20 2.20
CA ARG A 30 -18.03 1.40 3.55
C ARG A 30 -17.30 0.13 3.96
N ILE A 31 -16.00 0.23 4.26
CA ILE A 31 -15.34 -0.81 5.04
C ILE A 31 -15.98 -0.79 6.42
N ASN A 32 -16.46 -1.93 6.89
CA ASN A 32 -16.89 -2.03 8.28
C ASN A 32 -15.66 -2.23 9.18
N LEU A 33 -15.83 -2.00 10.49
CA LEU A 33 -14.74 -2.15 11.46
C LEU A 33 -14.10 -3.55 11.41
N PHE A 34 -14.89 -4.59 11.16
CA PHE A 34 -14.39 -5.96 11.09
C PHE A 34 -13.45 -6.16 9.89
N SER A 35 -13.85 -5.73 8.69
CA SER A 35 -13.00 -5.77 7.50
C SER A 35 -11.75 -4.90 7.69
N ALA A 36 -11.87 -3.72 8.33
CA ALA A 36 -10.73 -2.89 8.70
C ALA A 36 -9.76 -3.61 9.66
N CYS A 37 -10.27 -4.32 10.67
CA CYS A 37 -9.46 -5.14 11.58
C CYS A 37 -8.71 -6.24 10.83
N ILE A 38 -9.38 -6.97 9.94
CA ILE A 38 -8.78 -8.06 9.17
C ILE A 38 -7.72 -7.52 8.21
N HIS A 39 -8.03 -6.48 7.43
CA HIS A 39 -7.03 -5.87 6.54
C HIS A 39 -5.84 -5.30 7.30
N GLY A 40 -6.06 -4.69 8.47
CA GLY A 40 -4.98 -4.22 9.33
C GLY A 40 -4.11 -5.38 9.83
N ALA A 41 -4.71 -6.51 10.22
CA ALA A 41 -3.96 -7.70 10.60
C ALA A 41 -3.17 -8.30 9.42
N CYS A 42 -3.74 -8.27 8.21
CA CYS A 42 -3.01 -8.69 7.02
C CYS A 42 -1.82 -7.77 6.72
N LEU A 43 -2.02 -6.44 6.80
CA LEU A 43 -0.95 -5.46 6.58
C LEU A 43 0.24 -5.65 7.53
N VAL A 44 -0.04 -5.94 8.79
CA VAL A 44 0.98 -5.95 9.85
C VAL A 44 1.58 -7.34 10.08
N PHE A 45 0.76 -8.39 10.01
CA PHE A 45 1.17 -9.74 10.42
C PHE A 45 1.12 -10.76 9.28
N LEU A 46 0.01 -10.85 8.56
CA LEU A 46 -0.23 -12.02 7.69
C LEU A 46 0.50 -11.91 6.35
N ASP A 47 0.54 -10.73 5.75
CA ASP A 47 1.21 -10.52 4.45
C ASP A 47 2.74 -10.75 4.55
N ALA A 48 3.33 -10.59 5.74
CA ALA A 48 4.73 -10.89 5.99
C ALA A 48 5.02 -12.40 6.05
N ILE A 49 4.00 -13.22 6.38
CA ILE A 49 4.14 -14.66 6.57
C ILE A 49 4.06 -15.41 5.23
N ASP A 50 3.33 -14.89 4.25
CA ASP A 50 3.23 -15.50 2.90
C ASP A 50 4.60 -15.67 2.22
N HIS A 51 5.62 -14.89 2.58
CA HIS A 51 6.97 -15.03 2.03
C HIS A 51 7.74 -16.24 2.60
N VAL A 52 7.26 -16.87 3.67
CA VAL A 52 7.91 -18.01 4.34
C VAL A 52 7.48 -19.36 3.73
N LEU A 53 6.41 -19.38 2.92
CA LEU A 53 5.90 -20.60 2.29
C LEU A 53 6.03 -20.52 0.76
N PRO A 54 7.03 -21.19 0.16
CA PRO A 54 7.25 -21.13 -1.27
C PRO A 54 6.17 -21.91 -2.02
N ASN A 55 5.64 -21.31 -3.09
CA ASN A 55 4.89 -21.96 -4.17
C ASN A 55 3.69 -22.83 -3.78
N ARG A 56 2.47 -22.29 -3.92
CA ARG A 56 1.32 -23.14 -4.28
C ARG A 56 0.57 -22.56 -5.45
N ASN A 57 0.34 -23.44 -6.42
CA ASN A 57 -0.24 -23.14 -7.73
C ASN A 57 -1.66 -22.60 -7.58
N PHE A 58 -1.98 -21.54 -8.34
CA PHE A 58 -3.28 -20.85 -8.37
C PHE A 58 -4.49 -21.70 -8.84
N ASN A 59 -4.36 -23.02 -9.02
CA ASN A 59 -5.37 -23.87 -9.66
C ASN A 59 -5.74 -25.16 -8.89
N GLU A 60 -5.32 -25.34 -7.63
CA GLU A 60 -5.84 -26.45 -6.82
C GLU A 60 -6.91 -25.96 -5.84
N GLN A 61 -8.05 -26.63 -5.93
CA GLN A 61 -9.23 -26.48 -5.09
C GLN A 61 -8.86 -26.29 -3.61
N LEU A 62 -9.45 -25.26 -2.98
CA LEU A 62 -9.76 -25.17 -1.54
C LEU A 62 -8.91 -26.08 -0.64
N ASP A 63 -7.61 -25.85 -0.62
CA ASP A 63 -6.75 -26.48 0.38
C ASP A 63 -6.93 -25.65 1.66
N ASP A 64 -7.74 -26.16 2.59
CA ASP A 64 -7.96 -25.67 3.97
C ASP A 64 -6.66 -25.51 4.80
N ASN A 65 -5.49 -25.60 4.17
CA ASN A 65 -4.16 -25.68 4.77
C ASN A 65 -3.26 -24.48 4.43
N ASN A 66 -3.78 -23.38 3.87
CA ASN A 66 -3.01 -22.13 3.85
C ASN A 66 -3.10 -21.46 5.23
N PHE A 67 -1.95 -21.35 5.92
CA PHE A 67 -1.83 -20.71 7.22
C PHE A 67 -2.52 -19.35 7.29
N GLN A 68 -2.43 -18.56 6.20
CA GLN A 68 -3.09 -17.26 6.12
C GLN A 68 -4.61 -17.39 6.20
N SER A 69 -5.22 -18.36 5.49
CA SER A 69 -6.67 -18.60 5.54
C SER A 69 -7.08 -19.05 6.94
N THR A 70 -6.35 -19.99 7.54
CA THR A 70 -6.61 -20.45 8.92
C THR A 70 -6.49 -19.31 9.93
N ALA A 71 -5.50 -18.43 9.79
CA ALA A 71 -5.31 -17.28 10.66
C ALA A 71 -6.43 -16.24 10.49
N ILE A 72 -6.90 -16.02 9.26
CA ILE A 72 -8.05 -15.14 8.98
C ILE A 72 -9.31 -15.73 9.61
N HIS A 73 -9.60 -17.02 9.40
CA HIS A 73 -10.74 -17.69 10.03
C HIS A 73 -10.69 -17.60 11.56
N TYR A 74 -9.53 -17.87 12.16
CA TYR A 74 -9.34 -17.72 13.59
C TYR A 74 -9.59 -16.29 14.06
N LEU A 75 -9.06 -15.27 13.36
CA LEU A 75 -9.28 -13.86 13.70
C LEU A 75 -10.76 -13.49 13.59
N ILE A 76 -11.44 -13.97 12.55
CA ILE A 76 -12.88 -13.78 12.34
C ILE A 76 -13.68 -14.36 13.51
N ASP A 77 -13.36 -15.58 13.93
CA ASP A 77 -14.03 -16.23 15.06
C ASP A 77 -13.77 -15.49 16.38
N GLN A 78 -12.54 -15.02 16.60
CA GLN A 78 -12.23 -14.19 17.76
C GLN A 78 -13.01 -12.88 17.74
N LEU A 79 -13.06 -12.18 16.60
CA LEU A 79 -13.81 -10.93 16.47
C LEU A 79 -15.32 -11.12 16.68
N TYR A 80 -15.88 -12.25 16.21
CA TYR A 80 -17.30 -12.57 16.39
C TYR A 80 -17.62 -12.97 17.85
N SER A 81 -16.63 -13.47 18.60
CA SER A 81 -16.77 -13.82 20.02
C SER A 81 -16.72 -12.61 20.97
N ILE A 82 -16.23 -11.46 20.51
CA ILE A 82 -16.23 -10.21 21.29
C ILE A 82 -17.69 -9.80 21.50
N ASP A 83 -18.05 -9.55 22.76
CA ASP A 83 -19.43 -9.30 23.19
C ASP A 83 -20.16 -8.29 22.29
N ASN A 84 -21.14 -8.81 21.55
CA ASN A 84 -21.93 -8.06 20.57
C ASN A 84 -22.60 -6.84 21.21
N ASP A 85 -22.93 -6.87 22.50
CA ASP A 85 -23.61 -5.77 23.19
C ASP A 85 -22.77 -4.48 23.28
N ILE A 86 -21.43 -4.58 23.30
CA ILE A 86 -20.53 -3.39 23.30
C ILE A 86 -20.43 -2.80 21.88
N LEU A 87 -20.27 -3.67 20.88
CA LEU A 87 -20.18 -3.29 19.46
C LEU A 87 -21.48 -2.68 18.93
N PHE A 88 -22.63 -3.25 19.31
CA PHE A 88 -23.97 -2.76 18.93
C PHE A 88 -24.30 -1.40 19.54
N LYS A 89 -23.95 -1.16 20.82
CA LYS A 89 -24.31 0.08 21.53
C LYS A 89 -23.42 1.27 21.20
N GLN A 90 -22.15 1.07 20.85
CA GLN A 90 -21.20 2.17 20.68
C GLN A 90 -20.89 2.56 19.23
N ILE A 91 -21.04 1.66 18.24
CA ILE A 91 -20.42 1.88 16.92
C ILE A 91 -21.41 1.87 15.71
N GLN A 92 -22.72 1.63 15.88
CA GLN A 92 -23.70 1.66 14.76
C GLN A 92 -23.25 0.85 13.51
N LEU A 93 -22.63 -0.31 13.69
CA LEU A 93 -22.17 -1.14 12.57
C LEU A 93 -23.22 -2.19 12.19
N SER A 94 -23.44 -2.37 10.89
CA SER A 94 -24.12 -3.55 10.34
C SER A 94 -23.20 -4.77 10.53
N ILE A 95 -23.47 -5.59 11.54
CA ILE A 95 -22.73 -6.83 11.78
C ILE A 95 -23.23 -7.90 10.80
N PRO A 96 -22.34 -8.66 10.14
CA PRO A 96 -22.74 -9.83 9.34
C PRO A 96 -23.50 -10.86 10.18
N ASN A 97 -24.46 -11.56 9.59
CA ASN A 97 -25.32 -12.53 10.30
C ASN A 97 -24.59 -13.79 10.78
N SER A 98 -23.39 -14.05 10.25
CA SER A 98 -22.52 -15.16 10.64
C SER A 98 -21.04 -14.87 10.35
N SER A 99 -20.13 -15.62 10.98
CA SER A 99 -18.69 -15.59 10.68
C SER A 99 -18.39 -15.97 9.22
N ASN A 100 -19.17 -16.90 8.66
CA ASN A 100 -19.07 -17.29 7.25
C ASN A 100 -19.45 -16.16 6.29
N ASP A 101 -20.47 -15.36 6.62
CA ASP A 101 -20.84 -14.19 5.81
C ASP A 101 -19.73 -13.13 5.83
N MET A 102 -19.04 -12.99 6.97
CA MET A 102 -17.90 -12.08 7.11
C MET A 102 -16.72 -12.53 6.24
N TYR A 103 -16.42 -13.83 6.22
CA TYR A 103 -15.40 -14.39 5.33
C TYR A 103 -15.78 -14.27 3.85
N ALA A 104 -17.04 -14.49 3.50
CA ALA A 104 -17.55 -14.33 2.13
C ALA A 104 -17.42 -12.87 1.66
N SER A 105 -17.78 -11.89 2.50
CA SER A 105 -17.57 -10.46 2.21
C SER A 105 -16.10 -10.16 1.97
N PHE A 106 -15.22 -10.56 2.89
CA PHE A 106 -13.78 -10.32 2.79
C PHE A 106 -13.15 -10.99 1.56
N SER A 107 -13.53 -12.22 1.24
CA SER A 107 -13.04 -12.93 0.05
C SER A 107 -13.55 -12.31 -1.26
N SER A 108 -14.76 -11.75 -1.27
CA SER A 108 -15.28 -11.01 -2.43
C SER A 108 -14.48 -9.73 -2.70
N GLU A 109 -14.13 -8.98 -1.65
CA GLU A 109 -13.27 -7.77 -1.71
C GLU A 109 -11.91 -8.09 -2.35
N LEU A 110 -11.35 -9.27 -2.05
CA LEU A 110 -10.09 -9.73 -2.63
C LEU A 110 -10.16 -10.09 -4.12
N ASN A 111 -11.35 -10.23 -4.72
CA ASN A 111 -11.52 -10.60 -6.14
C ASN A 111 -11.87 -9.40 -7.04
N GLU A 112 -11.99 -8.21 -6.47
CA GLU A 112 -12.38 -7.00 -7.19
C GLU A 112 -11.30 -6.54 -8.18
N LYS A 113 -11.75 -5.95 -9.30
CA LYS A 113 -10.89 -5.45 -10.37
C LYS A 113 -10.44 -4.01 -10.09
N PHE A 114 -9.32 -3.63 -10.70
CA PHE A 114 -8.81 -2.25 -10.61
C PHE A 114 -9.58 -1.34 -11.56
N VAL A 115 -10.10 -0.23 -11.02
CA VAL A 115 -10.96 0.70 -11.73
C VAL A 115 -10.63 2.15 -11.38
N LEU A 116 -10.96 3.05 -12.32
CA LEU A 116 -11.08 4.48 -12.05
C LEU A 116 -12.50 4.77 -11.56
N LYS A 117 -12.62 5.54 -10.48
CA LYS A 117 -13.91 5.99 -9.92
C LYS A 117 -13.99 7.51 -9.89
N LYS A 118 -15.22 8.01 -9.74
CA LYS A 118 -15.53 9.43 -9.60
C LYS A 118 -14.87 10.31 -10.66
N ASN A 119 -15.20 10.07 -11.93
CA ASN A 119 -14.63 10.84 -13.05
C ASN A 119 -13.09 10.89 -13.04
N ASN A 120 -12.46 9.75 -12.78
CA ASN A 120 -11.00 9.59 -12.70
C ASN A 120 -10.32 10.29 -11.52
N GLU A 121 -11.03 10.64 -10.43
CA GLU A 121 -10.42 11.18 -9.21
C GLU A 121 -9.79 10.10 -8.31
N LEU A 122 -10.21 8.85 -8.47
CA LEU A 122 -9.78 7.72 -7.64
C LEU A 122 -9.34 6.55 -8.50
N PHE A 123 -8.21 5.94 -8.15
CA PHE A 123 -7.72 4.69 -8.75
C PHE A 123 -7.57 3.62 -7.67
N GLY A 124 -8.02 2.39 -7.94
CA GLY A 124 -7.84 1.28 -7.01
C GLY A 124 -8.84 0.16 -7.24
N CYS A 125 -9.01 -0.70 -6.24
CA CYS A 125 -10.03 -1.73 -6.20
C CYS A 125 -10.67 -1.71 -4.81
N GLU A 126 -11.86 -2.27 -4.66
CA GLU A 126 -12.46 -2.32 -3.32
C GLU A 126 -11.58 -3.10 -2.32
N PRO A 127 -11.53 -2.68 -1.05
CA PRO A 127 -12.09 -1.45 -0.48
C PRO A 127 -11.14 -0.22 -0.55
N PHE A 128 -9.99 -0.33 -1.22
CA PHE A 128 -8.89 0.64 -1.16
C PHE A 128 -8.68 1.40 -2.47
N PHE A 129 -8.87 2.71 -2.38
CA PHE A 129 -8.61 3.64 -3.47
C PHE A 129 -7.59 4.68 -3.04
N ILE A 130 -6.85 5.20 -4.01
CA ILE A 130 -5.96 6.34 -3.86
C ILE A 130 -6.43 7.47 -4.76
N SER A 131 -6.21 8.71 -4.33
CA SER A 131 -6.43 9.89 -5.16
C SER A 131 -5.55 9.83 -6.39
N THR A 132 -6.06 10.23 -7.55
CA THR A 132 -5.27 10.33 -8.77
C THR A 132 -4.45 11.62 -8.78
N GLY A 133 -3.27 11.55 -9.39
CA GLY A 133 -2.40 12.70 -9.59
C GLY A 133 -2.78 13.54 -10.81
N PRO A 134 -2.10 14.69 -11.00
CA PRO A 134 -2.43 15.68 -12.03
C PRO A 134 -2.21 15.19 -13.46
N LEU A 135 -1.54 14.06 -13.66
CA LEU A 135 -1.19 13.53 -14.98
C LEU A 135 -2.15 12.44 -15.46
N ILE A 136 -3.28 12.21 -14.79
CA ILE A 136 -4.22 11.12 -15.10
C ILE A 136 -4.64 11.11 -16.58
N ASP A 137 -4.97 12.27 -17.15
CA ASP A 137 -5.41 12.36 -18.55
C ASP A 137 -4.28 12.14 -19.57
N SER A 138 -3.02 12.28 -19.16
CA SER A 138 -1.85 12.19 -20.04
C SER A 138 -1.09 10.86 -19.94
N LEU A 139 -1.19 10.16 -18.81
CA LEU A 139 -0.37 8.99 -18.49
C LEU A 139 -1.14 7.66 -18.41
N THR A 140 -2.46 7.66 -18.52
CA THR A 140 -3.33 6.47 -18.32
C THR A 140 -3.05 5.28 -19.24
N ASN A 141 -2.32 5.45 -20.34
CA ASN A 141 -2.00 4.33 -21.24
C ASN A 141 -0.86 3.47 -20.67
N THR A 142 -1.20 2.56 -19.76
CA THR A 142 -0.29 1.54 -19.23
C THR A 142 -0.48 0.21 -19.96
N ASN A 143 0.57 -0.34 -20.57
CA ASN A 143 0.57 -1.72 -21.09
C ASN A 143 0.67 -2.78 -19.98
N PHE A 144 0.51 -2.39 -18.72
CA PHE A 144 0.66 -3.28 -17.57
C PHE A 144 -0.67 -3.95 -17.24
N ILE A 145 -0.65 -5.27 -17.06
CA ILE A 145 -1.85 -6.07 -16.77
C ILE A 145 -1.97 -6.21 -15.26
N PHE A 146 -2.78 -5.34 -14.64
CA PHE A 146 -3.00 -5.36 -13.19
C PHE A 146 -3.81 -6.57 -12.72
N ASP A 147 -4.70 -7.10 -13.57
CA ASP A 147 -5.60 -8.20 -13.21
C ASP A 147 -4.93 -9.59 -13.23
N ALA A 148 -3.64 -9.67 -13.61
CA ALA A 148 -2.91 -10.93 -13.53
C ALA A 148 -2.73 -11.35 -12.04
N PRO A 149 -2.74 -12.65 -11.71
CA PRO A 149 -2.83 -13.10 -10.31
C PRO A 149 -1.78 -12.51 -9.36
N THR A 150 -0.50 -12.53 -9.75
CA THR A 150 0.59 -12.03 -8.92
C THR A 150 0.62 -10.49 -8.83
N PRO A 151 0.57 -9.73 -9.94
CA PRO A 151 0.41 -8.28 -9.87
C PRO A 151 -0.82 -7.81 -9.09
N ALA A 152 -1.96 -8.47 -9.26
CA ALA A 152 -3.20 -8.11 -8.58
C ALA A 152 -3.08 -8.25 -7.07
N SER A 153 -2.56 -9.39 -6.59
CA SER A 153 -2.33 -9.62 -5.17
C SER A 153 -1.35 -8.59 -4.58
N ASN A 154 -0.21 -8.37 -5.23
CA ASN A 154 0.78 -7.40 -4.76
C ASN A 154 0.25 -5.96 -4.79
N LEU A 155 -0.55 -5.60 -5.80
CA LEU A 155 -1.14 -4.27 -5.89
C LEU A 155 -2.20 -4.05 -4.81
N LYS A 156 -3.02 -5.06 -4.49
CA LYS A 156 -3.96 -5.01 -3.36
C LYS A 156 -3.25 -4.78 -2.03
N ARG A 157 -2.13 -5.47 -1.79
CA ARG A 157 -1.26 -5.26 -0.62
C ARG A 157 -0.70 -3.83 -0.59
N LEU A 158 -0.25 -3.33 -1.75
CA LEU A 158 0.27 -1.98 -1.88
C LEU A 158 -0.81 -0.90 -1.60
N LEU A 159 -1.99 -1.01 -2.22
CA LEU A 159 -3.11 -0.09 -2.01
C LEU A 159 -3.56 -0.06 -0.55
N ARG A 160 -3.59 -1.22 0.12
CA ARG A 160 -3.85 -1.33 1.55
C ARG A 160 -2.81 -0.57 2.36
N ALA A 161 -1.52 -0.77 2.08
CA ALA A 161 -0.45 -0.08 2.79
C ALA A 161 -0.47 1.45 2.56
N MET A 162 -0.88 1.89 1.36
CA MET A 162 -1.03 3.30 1.02
C MET A 162 -2.15 4.03 1.78
N GLN A 163 -3.00 3.32 2.52
CA GLN A 163 -3.98 3.96 3.41
C GLN A 163 -3.34 4.62 4.65
N LEU A 164 -2.04 4.44 4.85
CA LEU A 164 -1.25 5.12 5.88
C LEU A 164 -0.32 6.17 5.25
N PRO A 165 -0.84 7.34 4.82
CA PRO A 165 -0.08 8.31 4.03
C PRO A 165 1.14 8.91 4.77
N ALA A 166 1.14 8.86 6.10
CA ALA A 166 2.25 9.37 6.92
C ALA A 166 3.46 8.42 7.01
N ARG A 167 3.42 7.25 6.35
CA ARG A 167 4.46 6.21 6.47
C ARG A 167 5.07 5.86 5.11
N ALA A 168 6.39 5.76 5.08
CA ALA A 168 7.11 5.25 3.93
C ALA A 168 6.87 3.74 3.78
N LEU A 169 6.73 3.26 2.54
CA LEU A 169 6.50 1.86 2.23
C LEU A 169 7.80 1.19 1.79
N LEU A 170 8.19 0.13 2.50
CA LEU A 170 9.30 -0.74 2.12
C LEU A 170 8.75 -1.96 1.37
N LEU A 171 9.20 -2.15 0.14
CA LEU A 171 8.81 -3.31 -0.67
C LEU A 171 9.90 -4.39 -0.61
N GLU A 172 9.64 -5.45 0.13
CA GLU A 172 10.53 -6.61 0.24
C GLU A 172 10.11 -7.76 -0.68
N GLY A 173 11.06 -8.65 -0.99
CA GLY A 173 10.83 -9.83 -1.82
C GLY A 173 12.02 -10.11 -2.74
N SER A 174 12.01 -11.27 -3.39
CA SER A 174 13.12 -11.72 -4.23
C SER A 174 13.48 -10.71 -5.34
N PRO A 175 14.76 -10.63 -5.75
CA PRO A 175 15.16 -9.87 -6.92
C PRO A 175 14.39 -10.32 -8.16
N GLY A 176 14.09 -9.39 -9.08
CA GLY A 176 13.46 -9.72 -10.37
C GLY A 176 11.93 -9.92 -10.36
N VAL A 177 11.25 -9.93 -9.21
CA VAL A 177 9.78 -10.14 -9.13
C VAL A 177 8.92 -8.95 -9.57
N GLY A 178 9.55 -7.87 -10.07
CA GLY A 178 8.84 -6.72 -10.63
C GLY A 178 8.33 -5.69 -9.63
N LYS A 179 8.87 -5.61 -8.40
CA LYS A 179 8.48 -4.62 -7.37
C LYS A 179 8.47 -3.18 -7.89
N THR A 180 9.61 -2.74 -8.45
CA THR A 180 9.76 -1.40 -9.02
C THR A 180 8.82 -1.19 -10.21
N THR A 181 8.66 -2.22 -11.07
CA THR A 181 7.75 -2.18 -12.21
C THR A 181 6.29 -1.99 -11.77
N LEU A 182 5.86 -2.67 -10.71
CA LEU A 182 4.50 -2.56 -10.18
C LEU A 182 4.22 -1.15 -9.64
N VAL A 183 5.14 -0.57 -8.87
CA VAL A 183 4.98 0.80 -8.33
C VAL A 183 4.96 1.83 -9.46
N LEU A 184 5.85 1.70 -10.45
CA LEU A 184 5.86 2.58 -11.62
C LEU A 184 4.57 2.45 -12.46
N ALA A 185 4.06 1.23 -12.63
CA ALA A 185 2.80 0.99 -13.30
C ALA A 185 1.64 1.62 -12.55
N LEU A 186 1.56 1.45 -11.23
CA LEU A 186 0.56 2.08 -10.38
C LEU A 186 0.62 3.60 -10.47
N ALA A 187 1.81 4.20 -10.35
CA ALA A 187 1.97 5.64 -10.44
C ALA A 187 1.50 6.18 -11.79
N LYS A 188 1.84 5.48 -12.88
CA LYS A 188 1.41 5.83 -14.23
C LYS A 188 -0.11 5.70 -14.40
N ALA A 189 -0.70 4.60 -13.93
CA ALA A 189 -2.14 4.36 -13.98
C ALA A 189 -2.96 5.34 -13.13
N SER A 190 -2.38 5.83 -12.03
CA SER A 190 -2.99 6.82 -11.13
C SER A 190 -2.59 8.26 -11.43
N GLY A 191 -1.79 8.54 -12.46
CA GLY A 191 -1.43 9.91 -12.86
C GLY A 191 -0.42 10.62 -11.96
N HIS A 192 0.41 9.89 -11.21
CA HIS A 192 1.47 10.46 -10.37
C HIS A 192 2.82 10.46 -11.08
N LYS A 193 3.55 11.58 -10.97
CA LYS A 193 4.94 11.66 -11.40
C LYS A 193 5.84 11.03 -10.33
N VAL A 194 6.82 10.28 -10.80
CA VAL A 194 7.75 9.51 -9.98
C VAL A 194 9.17 10.01 -10.16
N ILE A 195 9.89 10.21 -9.07
CA ILE A 195 11.34 10.38 -9.04
C ILE A 195 11.95 9.09 -8.52
N ARG A 196 12.68 8.38 -9.39
CA ARG A 196 13.42 7.18 -9.02
C ARG A 196 14.86 7.56 -8.71
N ILE A 197 15.29 7.26 -7.50
CA ILE A 197 16.66 7.47 -7.04
C ILE A 197 17.25 6.10 -6.78
N ASN A 198 18.32 5.78 -7.50
CA ASN A 198 19.02 4.52 -7.31
C ASN A 198 20.17 4.74 -6.34
N LEU A 199 20.13 4.08 -5.19
CA LEU A 199 21.12 4.24 -4.14
C LEU A 199 22.30 3.29 -4.35
N SER A 200 23.47 3.72 -3.91
CA SER A 200 24.71 2.96 -3.93
C SER A 200 25.55 3.29 -2.70
N GLU A 201 26.61 2.50 -2.45
CA GLU A 201 27.58 2.77 -1.37
C GLU A 201 28.24 4.16 -1.48
N ALA A 202 28.25 4.76 -2.67
CA ALA A 202 28.84 6.08 -2.91
C ALA A 202 27.82 7.24 -2.87
N THR A 203 26.54 6.96 -2.57
CA THR A 203 25.51 8.01 -2.55
C THR A 203 25.64 8.83 -1.26
N GLU A 204 25.90 10.12 -1.41
CA GLU A 204 26.00 11.05 -0.29
C GLU A 204 24.69 11.81 -0.03
N VAL A 205 24.57 12.45 1.13
CA VAL A 205 23.43 13.32 1.47
C VAL A 205 23.31 14.50 0.48
N SER A 206 24.45 15.02 0.04
CA SER A 206 24.56 16.07 -0.99
C SER A 206 23.92 15.63 -2.32
N ASP A 207 24.05 14.36 -2.71
CA ASP A 207 23.44 13.81 -3.92
C ASP A 207 21.92 13.74 -3.84
N LEU A 208 21.36 13.62 -2.63
CA LEU A 208 19.91 13.52 -2.40
C LEU A 208 19.27 14.90 -2.22
N PHE A 209 19.83 15.71 -1.33
CA PHE A 209 19.24 16.99 -0.93
C PHE A 209 19.75 18.15 -1.80
N GLY A 210 20.98 18.07 -2.27
CA GLY A 210 21.63 19.13 -3.04
C GLY A 210 22.92 19.62 -2.39
N CYS A 211 23.65 20.43 -3.14
CA CYS A 211 24.86 21.09 -2.71
C CYS A 211 25.07 22.40 -3.48
N ASP A 212 25.99 23.22 -2.99
CA ASP A 212 26.45 24.40 -3.72
C ASP A 212 27.39 23.97 -4.85
N LEU A 213 27.00 24.24 -6.08
CA LEU A 213 27.78 23.95 -7.28
C LEU A 213 28.26 25.23 -7.96
N PRO A 214 29.42 25.19 -8.62
CA PRO A 214 29.87 26.33 -9.40
C PRO A 214 28.88 26.61 -10.54
N VAL A 215 28.57 27.89 -10.76
CA VAL A 215 27.64 28.30 -11.82
C VAL A 215 28.37 28.26 -13.17
N GLU A 216 27.85 27.47 -14.12
CA GLU A 216 28.42 27.39 -15.47
C GLU A 216 28.37 28.78 -16.15
N GLY A 217 29.53 29.29 -16.53
CA GLY A 217 29.67 30.59 -17.20
C GLY A 217 29.76 31.81 -16.28
N ALA A 218 29.76 31.63 -14.95
CA ALA A 218 30.02 32.71 -14.00
C ALA A 218 31.52 32.90 -13.72
N GLU A 219 31.87 34.01 -13.08
CA GLU A 219 33.24 34.25 -12.61
C GLU A 219 33.69 33.18 -11.59
N ALA A 220 35.00 32.91 -11.55
CA ALA A 220 35.56 31.94 -10.61
C ALA A 220 35.21 32.34 -9.16
N GLY A 221 34.61 31.41 -8.42
CA GLY A 221 34.17 31.63 -7.03
C GLY A 221 32.67 31.88 -6.87
N VAL A 222 31.89 31.90 -7.96
CA VAL A 222 30.42 31.97 -7.88
C VAL A 222 29.81 30.58 -7.77
N PHE A 223 29.17 30.32 -6.64
CA PHE A 223 28.44 29.08 -6.36
C PHE A 223 26.95 29.37 -6.21
N ALA A 224 26.13 28.42 -6.62
CA ALA A 224 24.69 28.44 -6.40
C ALA A 224 24.21 27.08 -5.91
N TRP A 225 23.22 27.12 -5.02
CA TRP A 225 22.54 25.93 -4.55
C TRP A 225 21.87 25.19 -5.71
N LYS A 226 22.16 23.90 -5.85
CA LYS A 226 21.44 23.00 -6.74
C LYS A 226 20.73 21.94 -5.91
N SER A 227 19.40 21.98 -5.89
CA SER A 227 18.59 20.97 -5.22
C SER A 227 18.80 19.58 -5.83
N GLY A 228 18.95 18.58 -4.96
CA GLY A 228 19.01 17.19 -5.36
C GLY A 228 17.62 16.61 -5.71
N PRO A 229 17.58 15.45 -6.39
CA PRO A 229 16.35 14.82 -6.85
C PRO A 229 15.37 14.47 -5.73
N PHE A 230 15.86 14.12 -4.53
CA PHE A 230 14.99 13.81 -3.40
C PHE A 230 14.29 15.07 -2.90
N LEU A 231 15.04 16.16 -2.69
CA LEU A 231 14.49 17.44 -2.26
C LEU A 231 13.50 18.00 -3.29
N GLN A 232 13.85 17.93 -4.58
CA GLN A 232 12.94 18.35 -5.65
C GLN A 232 11.62 17.56 -5.62
N GLY A 233 11.69 16.24 -5.46
CA GLY A 233 10.51 15.39 -5.35
C GLY A 233 9.62 15.75 -4.17
N LEU A 234 10.22 16.02 -3.01
CA LEU A 234 9.49 16.45 -1.82
C LEU A 234 8.80 17.80 -2.03
N CYS A 235 9.51 18.79 -2.57
CA CYS A 235 8.97 20.12 -2.83
C CYS A 235 7.82 20.10 -3.84
N GLU A 236 7.90 19.23 -4.84
CA GLU A 236 6.90 19.11 -5.91
C GLU A 236 5.77 18.12 -5.58
N GLY A 237 5.83 17.41 -4.44
CA GLY A 237 4.82 16.42 -4.05
C GLY A 237 4.82 15.14 -4.90
N HIS A 238 5.96 14.80 -5.50
CA HIS A 238 6.12 13.62 -6.34
C HIS A 238 6.29 12.34 -5.54
N TRP A 239 5.92 11.20 -6.13
CA TRP A 239 6.26 9.91 -5.56
C TRP A 239 7.76 9.69 -5.68
N ILE A 240 8.40 9.31 -4.58
CA ILE A 240 9.84 9.05 -4.56
C ILE A 240 10.05 7.55 -4.37
N ILE A 241 10.79 6.94 -5.29
CA ILE A 241 11.25 5.55 -5.17
C ILE A 241 12.73 5.56 -4.85
N LEU A 242 13.07 5.07 -3.65
CA LEU A 242 14.44 4.79 -3.25
C LEU A 242 14.77 3.33 -3.57
N ASP A 243 15.53 3.10 -4.63
CA ASP A 243 15.90 1.77 -5.07
C ASP A 243 17.25 1.36 -4.47
N GLN A 244 17.48 0.05 -4.34
CA GLN A 244 18.72 -0.53 -3.80
C GLN A 244 19.10 -0.06 -2.39
N LEU A 245 18.13 0.24 -1.51
CA LEU A 245 18.40 0.62 -0.11
C LEU A 245 19.35 -0.32 0.65
N HIS A 246 19.39 -1.61 0.30
CA HIS A 246 20.30 -2.58 0.90
C HIS A 246 21.79 -2.35 0.60
N THR A 247 22.12 -1.53 -0.40
CA THR A 247 23.51 -1.20 -0.75
C THR A 247 24.05 -0.04 0.08
N MET A 248 23.20 0.69 0.82
CA MET A 248 23.63 1.75 1.72
C MET A 248 24.32 1.16 2.96
N ARG A 249 25.47 1.72 3.34
CA ARG A 249 26.04 1.53 4.67
C ARG A 249 25.54 2.65 5.57
N PHE A 250 24.86 2.29 6.65
CA PHE A 250 24.52 3.21 7.74
C PHE A 250 25.62 3.20 8.81
#